data_AF-A0AAN6XXM9-F1
#
_entry.id   AF-A0AAN6XXM9-F1
#
_cell.length_a   1.000
_cell.length_b   1.000
_cell.length_c   1.000
_cell.angle_alpha   90.00
_cell.angle_beta   90.00
_cell.angle_gamma   90.00
#
_symmetry.space_group_name_H-M   'P 1'
#
loop_
_entity.id
_entity.type
_entity.pdbx_description
1 polymer ?
#
loop_
_entity_poly.entity_id
_entity_poly.type
_entity_poly.pdbx_seq_one_letter_code
_entity_poly.pdbx_strand_id
1 'polypeptide(L)'
;MLPHVTAVVLFFLAATATAASYNFEWDCTKSLGTCNNACFAIYTKKYKDTLTYDSDVKIRDQRRIQSGCSRNPCNDAKLSYGKFGKSCDEFPFASTKEGGAGAYLRCVDGPENSSEGGQLGNFYKKMKGGDTFKLFIRNYKGARFCDSPGAANDGGQFTFKNSQFVNSKLKMARRALGFETVEDDLETSPIIVGETLREYEDSEGGRILALSLGEESMVGQLISDGNRTLTIVKEVSGL
;
A
#
# COMPACT_ATOMS: atom_id res chain seq x y z
N MET A 1 66.54 -20.16 11.27
CA MET A 1 65.45 -20.85 10.55
C MET A 1 64.13 -20.33 11.09
N LEU A 2 63.52 -19.34 10.44
CA LEU A 2 62.17 -18.87 10.76
C LEU A 2 61.17 -19.63 9.88
N PRO A 3 60.04 -20.13 10.42
CA PRO A 3 59.02 -20.75 9.60
C PRO A 3 58.19 -19.66 8.91
N HIS A 4 58.04 -19.78 7.60
CA HIS A 4 57.05 -19.01 6.84
C HIS A 4 55.66 -19.58 7.14
N VAL A 5 54.81 -18.80 7.81
CA VAL A 5 53.39 -19.10 7.95
C VAL A 5 52.68 -18.50 6.74
N THR A 6 52.27 -19.34 5.81
CA THR A 6 51.47 -18.94 4.65
C THR A 6 50.02 -18.73 5.13
N ALA A 7 49.59 -17.48 5.24
CA ALA A 7 48.20 -17.15 5.55
C ALA A 7 47.32 -17.42 4.33
N VAL A 8 46.46 -18.44 4.41
CA VAL A 8 45.41 -18.70 3.42
C VAL A 8 44.25 -17.75 3.73
N VAL A 9 44.09 -16.71 2.91
CA VAL A 9 42.93 -15.81 2.97
C VAL A 9 41.78 -16.47 2.22
N LEU A 10 40.82 -17.04 2.95
CA LEU A 10 39.54 -17.48 2.38
C LEU A 10 38.69 -16.24 2.06
N PHE A 11 38.56 -15.92 0.79
CA PHE A 11 37.51 -15.02 0.31
C PHE A 11 36.17 -15.77 0.35
N PHE A 12 35.37 -15.53 1.39
CA PHE A 12 33.95 -15.86 1.35
C PHE A 12 33.27 -14.91 0.36
N LEU A 13 32.98 -15.39 -0.85
CA LEU A 13 31.97 -14.75 -1.69
C LEU A 13 30.62 -14.93 -0.99
N ALA A 14 30.19 -13.92 -0.24
CA ALA A 14 28.80 -13.80 0.15
C ALA A 14 28.01 -13.57 -1.14
N ALA A 15 27.35 -14.63 -1.65
CA ALA A 15 26.35 -14.49 -2.67
C ALA A 15 25.21 -13.66 -2.07
N THR A 16 25.19 -12.37 -2.36
CA THR A 16 24.04 -11.52 -2.07
C THR A 16 22.92 -12.00 -2.98
N ALA A 17 22.04 -12.84 -2.44
CA ALA A 17 20.79 -13.15 -3.10
C ALA A 17 20.01 -11.83 -3.24
N THR A 18 20.05 -11.22 -4.42
CA THR A 18 19.15 -10.14 -4.76
C THR A 18 17.76 -10.76 -4.76
N ALA A 19 17.00 -10.53 -3.68
CA ALA A 19 15.59 -10.89 -3.66
C ALA A 19 14.94 -10.17 -4.84
N ALA A 20 14.35 -10.92 -5.78
CA ALA A 20 13.57 -10.33 -6.85
C ALA A 20 12.44 -9.53 -6.19
N SER A 21 12.48 -8.20 -6.33
CA SER A 21 11.39 -7.35 -5.86
C SER A 21 10.27 -7.46 -6.88
N TYR A 22 9.12 -7.99 -6.46
CA TYR A 22 7.94 -8.01 -7.32
C TYR A 22 7.31 -6.63 -7.32
N ASN A 23 6.72 -6.22 -8.44
CA ASN A 23 5.99 -4.97 -8.53
C ASN A 23 4.58 -5.26 -9.03
N PHE A 24 3.58 -5.01 -8.19
CA PHE A 24 2.18 -5.20 -8.52
C PHE A 24 1.67 -4.01 -9.30
N GLU A 25 1.23 -4.24 -10.53
CA GLU A 25 0.48 -3.26 -11.32
C GLU A 25 -1.02 -3.41 -11.02
N TRP A 26 -1.59 -2.40 -10.37
CA TRP A 26 -2.99 -2.33 -10.02
C TRP A 26 -3.73 -1.35 -10.93
N ASP A 27 -4.65 -1.85 -11.76
CA ASP A 27 -5.54 -1.03 -12.59
C ASP A 27 -6.80 -0.59 -11.83
N CYS A 28 -6.92 0.72 -11.55
CA CYS A 28 -8.06 1.30 -10.85
C CYS A 28 -9.34 1.45 -11.67
N THR A 29 -9.34 1.15 -12.97
CA THR A 29 -10.51 1.38 -13.84
C THR A 29 -11.79 0.75 -13.28
N LYS A 30 -11.66 -0.39 -12.59
CA LYS A 30 -12.77 -1.09 -11.93
C LYS A 30 -12.52 -1.30 -10.45
N SER A 31 -11.69 -0.48 -9.80
CA SER A 31 -11.34 -0.63 -8.39
C SER A 31 -10.94 0.73 -7.79
N LEU A 32 -11.72 1.78 -8.08
CA LEU A 32 -11.34 3.15 -7.76
C LEU A 32 -11.42 3.44 -6.25
N GLY A 33 -12.42 2.88 -5.57
CA GLY A 33 -12.60 2.98 -4.12
C GLY A 33 -11.47 2.32 -3.34
N THR A 34 -11.02 1.14 -3.76
CA THR A 34 -9.91 0.41 -3.11
C THR A 34 -8.57 1.12 -3.37
N CYS A 35 -8.34 1.61 -4.59
CA CYS A 35 -7.18 2.46 -4.89
C CYS A 35 -7.14 3.72 -4.02
N ASN A 36 -8.31 4.37 -3.82
CA ASN A 36 -8.44 5.50 -2.91
C ASN A 36 -8.04 5.16 -1.47
N ASN A 37 -8.38 3.96 -0.99
CA ASN A 37 -8.02 3.52 0.36
C ASN A 37 -6.51 3.32 0.50
N ALA A 38 -5.89 2.61 -0.44
CA ALA A 38 -4.44 2.39 -0.46
C ALA A 38 -3.65 3.71 -0.56
N CYS A 39 -4.06 4.61 -1.46
CA CYS A 39 -3.43 5.93 -1.56
C CYS A 39 -3.61 6.75 -0.28
N PHE A 40 -4.76 6.70 0.38
CA PHE A 40 -4.92 7.35 1.68
C PHE A 40 -3.97 6.77 2.73
N ALA A 41 -3.89 5.45 2.86
CA ALA A 41 -3.03 4.80 3.85
C ALA A 41 -1.54 5.13 3.61
N ILE A 42 -1.07 5.03 2.38
CA ILE A 42 0.35 5.25 2.06
C ILE A 42 0.70 6.73 2.07
N TYR A 43 -0.03 7.58 1.33
CA TYR A 43 0.37 8.98 1.16
C TYR A 43 0.01 9.82 2.36
N THR A 44 -1.24 9.68 2.80
CA THR A 44 -1.79 10.54 3.82
C THR A 44 -1.40 10.07 5.22
N LYS A 45 -1.11 8.79 5.39
CA LYS A 45 -0.78 8.19 6.68
C LYS A 45 0.60 7.54 6.76
N LYS A 46 1.42 7.68 5.70
CA LYS A 46 2.82 7.22 5.64
C LYS A 46 2.98 5.74 6.01
N TYR A 47 2.01 4.92 5.59
CA TYR A 47 2.12 3.48 5.76
C TYR A 47 3.26 2.92 4.90
N LYS A 48 3.82 1.78 5.32
CA LYS A 48 4.83 1.04 4.57
C LYS A 48 4.36 0.78 3.13
N ASP A 49 5.29 0.93 2.22
CA ASP A 49 5.07 0.97 0.77
C ASP A 49 5.49 -0.33 0.05
N THR A 50 6.08 -1.24 0.81
CA THR A 50 6.48 -2.59 0.44
C THR A 50 5.73 -3.57 1.34
N LEU A 51 5.02 -4.52 0.74
CA LEU A 51 4.21 -5.50 1.44
C LEU A 51 4.78 -6.91 1.28
N THR A 52 4.53 -7.78 2.25
CA THR A 52 5.00 -9.17 2.23
C THR A 52 3.83 -10.11 2.01
N TYR A 53 3.80 -10.84 0.90
CA TYR A 53 2.72 -11.80 0.62
C TYR A 53 2.72 -12.93 1.66
N ASP A 54 1.54 -13.22 2.19
CA ASP A 54 1.31 -14.35 3.08
C ASP A 54 0.26 -15.29 2.46
N SER A 55 0.73 -16.46 2.03
CA SER A 55 -0.10 -17.47 1.37
C SER A 55 -1.00 -18.25 2.33
N ASP A 56 -0.89 -18.06 3.66
CA ASP A 56 -1.73 -18.75 4.63
C ASP A 56 -3.15 -18.15 4.69
N VAL A 57 -4.10 -18.89 4.13
CA VAL A 57 -5.53 -18.53 4.10
C VAL A 57 -6.13 -18.38 5.50
N LYS A 58 -5.70 -19.18 6.48
CA LYS A 58 -6.22 -19.09 7.85
C LYS A 58 -5.77 -17.80 8.51
N ILE A 59 -4.51 -17.41 8.31
CA ILE A 59 -3.99 -16.15 8.84
C ILE A 59 -4.64 -14.96 8.14
N ARG A 60 -4.89 -15.04 6.83
CA ARG A 60 -5.66 -14.02 6.10
C ARG A 60 -7.03 -13.79 6.71
N ASP A 61 -7.79 -14.84 7.02
CA ASP A 61 -9.12 -14.68 7.60
C ASP A 61 -9.05 -14.13 9.04
N GLN A 62 -8.00 -14.48 9.81
CA GLN A 62 -7.73 -13.84 11.10
C GLN A 62 -7.43 -12.34 10.95
N ARG A 63 -6.65 -11.93 9.95
CA ARG A 63 -6.38 -10.52 9.68
C ARG A 63 -7.66 -9.74 9.37
N ARG A 64 -8.60 -10.32 8.61
CA ARG A 64 -9.93 -9.70 8.36
C ARG A 64 -10.78 -9.52 9.63
N ILE A 65 -10.62 -10.41 10.60
CA ILE A 65 -11.27 -10.28 11.91
C ILE A 65 -10.59 -9.16 12.72
N GLN A 66 -9.26 -9.13 12.73
CA GLN A 66 -8.45 -8.19 13.50
C GLN A 66 -8.55 -6.75 12.98
N SER A 67 -8.64 -6.57 11.67
CA SER A 67 -8.85 -5.27 11.02
C SER A 67 -10.22 -4.67 11.35
N GLY A 68 -11.21 -5.52 11.66
CA GLY A 68 -12.60 -5.14 11.90
C GLY A 68 -13.55 -5.34 10.70
N CYS A 69 -13.09 -5.71 9.50
CA CYS A 69 -14.01 -5.89 8.36
C CYS A 69 -15.01 -7.03 8.57
N SER A 70 -14.63 -8.13 9.23
CA SER A 70 -15.56 -9.24 9.55
C SER A 70 -16.72 -8.83 10.46
N ARG A 71 -16.68 -7.63 11.06
CA ARG A 71 -17.77 -7.06 11.86
C ARG A 71 -18.80 -6.30 11.01
N ASN A 72 -18.63 -6.30 9.70
CA ASN A 72 -19.56 -5.76 8.72
C ASN A 72 -19.87 -4.23 8.85
N PRO A 73 -18.84 -3.36 8.97
CA PRO A 73 -19.05 -1.91 9.16
C PRO A 73 -19.82 -1.24 8.01
N CYS A 74 -19.75 -1.81 6.80
CA CYS A 74 -20.36 -1.21 5.61
C CYS A 74 -21.87 -1.41 5.51
N ASN A 75 -22.43 -2.31 6.32
CA ASN A 75 -23.86 -2.57 6.39
C ASN A 75 -24.46 -2.21 7.77
N ASP A 76 -23.66 -1.70 8.70
CA ASP A 76 -24.16 -1.18 9.98
C ASP A 76 -24.78 0.21 9.78
N ALA A 77 -26.09 0.33 9.96
CA ALA A 77 -26.84 1.57 9.82
C ALA A 77 -26.46 2.66 10.84
N LYS A 78 -25.77 2.30 11.94
CA LYS A 78 -25.25 3.26 12.92
C LYS A 78 -23.96 3.93 12.44
N LEU A 79 -23.30 3.36 11.43
CA LEU A 79 -22.07 3.88 10.86
C LEU A 79 -22.37 4.61 9.55
N SER A 80 -21.63 5.68 9.29
CA SER A 80 -21.79 6.47 8.06
C SER A 80 -20.98 5.94 6.87
N TYR A 81 -20.17 4.89 7.07
CA TYR A 81 -19.22 4.40 6.06
C TYR A 81 -19.92 3.71 4.88
N GLY A 82 -21.06 3.05 5.13
CA GLY A 82 -21.82 2.33 4.10
C GLY A 82 -22.37 3.20 2.96
N LYS A 83 -22.17 4.52 2.99
CA LYS A 83 -22.49 5.44 1.88
C LYS A 83 -21.49 5.37 0.72
N PHE A 84 -20.28 4.85 0.96
CA PHE A 84 -19.24 4.68 -0.06
C PHE A 84 -19.28 3.30 -0.74
N GLY A 85 -20.14 2.42 -0.25
CA GLY A 85 -20.34 1.07 -0.75
C GLY A 85 -20.66 0.09 0.36
N LYS A 86 -20.96 -1.16 0.00
CA LYS A 86 -21.40 -2.21 0.94
C LYS A 86 -20.37 -3.30 1.19
N SER A 87 -19.20 -3.19 0.57
CA SER A 87 -18.07 -4.11 0.75
C SER A 87 -16.97 -3.43 1.55
N CYS A 88 -16.32 -4.17 2.46
CA CYS A 88 -15.24 -3.64 3.29
C CYS A 88 -13.90 -3.93 2.60
N ASP A 89 -13.17 -2.88 2.27
CA ASP A 89 -11.81 -2.92 1.76
C ASP A 89 -10.81 -2.62 2.89
N GLU A 90 -9.61 -3.19 2.78
CA GLU A 90 -8.57 -3.19 3.82
C GLU A 90 -7.20 -2.88 3.22
N PHE A 91 -6.53 -1.86 3.77
CA PHE A 91 -5.14 -1.59 3.47
C PHE A 91 -4.29 -1.45 4.74
N PRO A 92 -3.20 -2.22 4.92
CA PRO A 92 -2.72 -3.27 4.01
C PRO A 92 -3.67 -4.46 3.90
N PHE A 93 -3.54 -5.18 2.78
CA PHE A 93 -4.41 -6.31 2.48
C PHE A 93 -4.28 -7.42 3.52
N ALA A 94 -5.37 -8.10 3.85
CA ALA A 94 -5.32 -9.28 4.72
C ALA A 94 -4.43 -10.41 4.18
N SER A 95 -4.13 -10.43 2.88
CA SER A 95 -3.20 -11.37 2.25
C SER A 95 -1.72 -11.01 2.44
N THR A 96 -1.39 -9.97 3.21
CA THR A 96 0.00 -9.60 3.50
C THR A 96 0.29 -9.65 4.99
N LYS A 97 1.58 -9.73 5.36
CA LYS A 97 2.01 -9.78 6.77
C LYS A 97 1.67 -8.51 7.54
N GLU A 98 1.60 -7.39 6.83
CA GLU A 98 1.31 -6.05 7.35
C GLU A 98 -0.20 -5.80 7.55
N GLY A 99 -1.06 -6.64 6.97
CA GLY A 99 -2.51 -6.53 7.13
C GLY A 99 -3.00 -6.93 8.52
N GLY A 100 -4.27 -6.67 8.79
CA GLY A 100 -4.93 -7.03 10.04
C GLY A 100 -5.16 -5.85 10.97
N ALA A 101 -4.83 -6.01 12.26
CA ALA A 101 -5.07 -4.97 13.27
C ALA A 101 -4.44 -3.64 12.86
N GLY A 102 -5.22 -2.56 12.91
CA GLY A 102 -4.77 -1.22 12.53
C GLY A 102 -4.78 -0.92 11.03
N ALA A 103 -5.21 -1.85 10.17
CA ALA A 103 -5.44 -1.58 8.76
C ALA A 103 -6.47 -0.44 8.56
N TYR A 104 -6.22 0.40 7.56
CA TYR A 104 -7.15 1.40 7.10
C TYR A 104 -8.25 0.73 6.28
N LEU A 105 -9.49 1.00 6.69
CA LEU A 105 -10.69 0.46 6.09
C LEU A 105 -11.37 1.54 5.27
N ARG A 106 -11.96 1.11 4.14
CA ARG A 106 -12.94 1.91 3.39
C ARG A 106 -14.08 1.01 2.96
N CYS A 107 -15.30 1.52 3.03
CA CYS A 107 -16.41 0.85 2.36
C CYS A 107 -16.40 1.21 0.89
N VAL A 108 -16.49 0.21 0.02
CA VAL A 108 -16.39 0.35 -1.43
C VAL A 108 -17.48 -0.47 -2.11
N ASP A 109 -17.70 -0.22 -3.40
CA ASP A 109 -18.65 -1.00 -4.18
C ASP A 109 -18.17 -2.45 -4.33
N GLY A 110 -19.10 -3.40 -4.20
CA GLY A 110 -18.78 -4.83 -4.25
C GLY A 110 -18.04 -5.27 -5.53
N PRO A 111 -18.43 -4.80 -6.73
CA PRO A 111 -17.68 -5.05 -7.96
C PRO A 111 -16.26 -4.51 -7.93
N GLU A 112 -16.03 -3.36 -7.28
CA GLU A 112 -14.70 -2.78 -7.15
C GLU A 112 -13.78 -3.64 -6.28
N ASN A 113 -14.27 -4.04 -5.11
CA ASN A 113 -13.54 -4.92 -4.20
C ASN A 113 -13.23 -6.29 -4.85
N SER A 114 -14.17 -6.79 -5.66
CA SER A 114 -13.97 -8.05 -6.40
C SER A 114 -12.92 -7.92 -7.50
N SER A 115 -12.86 -6.77 -8.18
CA SER A 115 -11.87 -6.49 -9.22
C SER A 115 -10.46 -6.42 -8.65
N GLU A 116 -10.27 -5.69 -7.54
CA GLU A 116 -9.00 -5.69 -6.80
C GLU A 116 -8.60 -7.11 -6.42
N GLY A 117 -9.48 -7.85 -5.74
CA GLY A 117 -9.18 -9.21 -5.29
C GLY A 117 -8.80 -10.15 -6.44
N GLY A 118 -9.42 -9.98 -7.61
CA GLY A 118 -9.07 -10.70 -8.84
C GLY A 118 -7.67 -10.36 -9.36
N GLN A 119 -7.31 -9.07 -9.39
CA GLN A 119 -5.98 -8.61 -9.81
C GLN A 119 -4.90 -9.12 -8.85
N LEU A 120 -5.08 -8.94 -7.53
CA LEU A 120 -4.17 -9.47 -6.52
C LEU A 120 -4.04 -10.99 -6.60
N GLY A 121 -5.16 -11.70 -6.75
CA GLY A 121 -5.16 -13.15 -6.89
C GLY A 121 -4.38 -13.64 -8.11
N ASN A 122 -4.44 -12.92 -9.23
CA ASN A 122 -3.64 -13.24 -10.42
C ASN A 122 -2.16 -12.93 -10.21
N PHE A 123 -1.84 -11.78 -9.60
CA PHE A 123 -0.48 -11.40 -9.27
C PHE A 123 0.20 -12.42 -8.34
N TYR A 124 -0.49 -12.85 -7.27
CA TYR A 124 0.03 -13.82 -6.30
C TYR A 124 0.34 -15.20 -6.87
N LYS A 125 -0.20 -15.59 -8.03
CA LYS A 125 0.16 -16.86 -8.70
C LYS A 125 1.65 -16.91 -9.09
N LYS A 126 2.30 -15.75 -9.21
CA LYS A 126 3.73 -15.62 -9.52
C LYS A 126 4.62 -15.58 -8.27
N MET A 127 4.04 -15.55 -7.07
CA MET A 127 4.75 -15.33 -5.80
C MET A 127 4.66 -16.54 -4.87
N LYS A 128 5.67 -16.66 -4.01
CA LYS A 128 5.66 -17.57 -2.86
C LYS A 128 5.34 -16.77 -1.59
N GLY A 129 4.79 -17.45 -0.58
CA GLY A 129 4.62 -16.84 0.74
C GLY A 129 5.98 -16.38 1.29
N GLY A 130 6.04 -15.13 1.76
CA GLY A 130 7.27 -14.47 2.21
C GLY A 130 7.90 -13.53 1.17
N ASP A 131 7.52 -13.63 -0.11
CA ASP A 131 7.99 -12.70 -1.13
C ASP A 131 7.44 -11.28 -0.87
N THR A 132 8.23 -10.26 -1.19
CA THR A 132 7.86 -8.85 -1.03
C THR A 132 7.49 -8.22 -2.36
N PHE A 133 6.60 -7.24 -2.31
CA PHE A 133 6.19 -6.49 -3.49
C PHE A 133 5.91 -5.01 -3.22
N LYS A 134 6.18 -4.19 -4.23
CA LYS A 134 5.79 -2.77 -4.28
C LYS A 134 4.52 -2.59 -5.08
N LEU A 135 3.81 -1.49 -4.83
CA LEU A 135 2.54 -1.17 -5.47
C LEU A 135 2.72 -0.09 -6.54
N PHE A 136 2.17 -0.35 -7.72
CA PHE A 136 2.05 0.61 -8.81
C PHE A 136 0.59 0.69 -9.22
N ILE A 137 0.10 1.90 -9.45
CA ILE A 137 -1.29 2.13 -9.78
C ILE A 137 -1.42 2.72 -11.18
N ARG A 138 -2.23 2.08 -12.02
CA ARG A 138 -2.68 2.60 -13.30
C ARG A 138 -4.09 3.17 -13.19
N ASN A 139 -4.40 4.13 -14.06
CA ASN A 139 -5.75 4.71 -14.17
C ASN A 139 -6.21 5.32 -12.84
N TYR A 140 -5.26 5.86 -12.07
CA TYR A 140 -5.49 6.43 -10.74
C TYR A 140 -6.27 7.75 -10.79
N LYS A 141 -6.41 8.38 -11.96
CA LYS A 141 -7.16 9.63 -12.10
C LYS A 141 -8.62 9.42 -11.71
N GLY A 142 -9.09 10.20 -10.74
CA GLY A 142 -10.38 10.02 -10.07
C GLY A 142 -10.26 9.35 -8.69
N ALA A 143 -9.15 8.69 -8.39
CA ALA A 143 -8.81 8.32 -7.02
C ALA A 143 -8.24 9.56 -6.31
N ARG A 144 -9.14 10.34 -5.69
CA ARG A 144 -8.86 11.57 -4.95
C ARG A 144 -7.56 11.54 -4.15
N PHE A 145 -7.27 10.47 -3.42
CA PHE A 145 -6.09 10.44 -2.55
C PHE A 145 -4.79 10.11 -3.30
N CYS A 146 -4.88 9.54 -4.50
CA CYS A 146 -3.73 9.38 -5.40
C CYS A 146 -3.46 10.67 -6.18
N ASP A 147 -4.53 11.34 -6.65
CA ASP A 147 -4.47 12.57 -7.45
C ASP A 147 -4.18 13.82 -6.59
N SER A 148 -4.53 13.78 -5.31
CA SER A 148 -4.26 14.83 -4.34
C SER A 148 -3.70 14.25 -3.05
N PRO A 149 -2.41 13.87 -3.03
CA PRO A 149 -1.73 13.43 -1.82
C PRO A 149 -1.89 14.46 -0.68
N GLY A 150 -2.22 14.00 0.52
CA GLY A 150 -2.46 14.88 1.67
C GLY A 150 -3.85 15.52 1.72
N ALA A 151 -4.74 15.21 0.78
CA ALA A 151 -6.14 15.60 0.88
C ALA A 151 -6.77 15.07 2.18
N ALA A 152 -7.55 15.91 2.85
CA ALA A 152 -8.30 15.51 4.04
C ALA A 152 -9.21 14.31 3.75
N ASN A 153 -9.33 13.40 4.72
CA ASN A 153 -10.23 12.26 4.66
C ASN A 153 -11.66 12.73 4.30
N ASP A 154 -12.28 12.10 3.30
CA ASP A 154 -13.62 12.40 2.79
C ASP A 154 -14.74 11.86 3.71
N GLY A 155 -14.34 11.23 4.81
CA GLY A 155 -15.19 10.53 5.77
C GLY A 155 -15.31 9.04 5.48
N GLY A 156 -14.65 8.52 4.45
CA GLY A 156 -14.70 7.12 4.04
C GLY A 156 -13.60 6.25 4.59
N GLN A 157 -12.48 6.81 5.06
CA GLN A 157 -11.42 6.04 5.72
C GLN A 157 -11.61 5.98 7.23
N PHE A 158 -11.47 4.78 7.79
CA PHE A 158 -11.62 4.51 9.22
C PHE A 158 -10.73 3.34 9.64
N THR A 159 -10.55 3.13 10.94
CA THR A 159 -9.84 1.98 11.50
C THR A 159 -10.67 1.34 12.60
N PHE A 160 -10.35 0.11 12.97
CA PHE A 160 -10.91 -0.54 14.15
C PHE A 160 -9.87 -0.57 15.27
N LYS A 161 -10.15 0.11 16.38
CA LYS A 161 -9.29 0.17 17.57
C LYS A 161 -10.16 0.16 18.82
N ASN A 162 -9.68 -0.48 19.90
CA ASN A 162 -10.38 -0.51 21.20
C ASN A 162 -11.86 -0.93 21.09
N SER A 163 -12.13 -1.93 20.25
CA SER A 163 -13.49 -2.42 19.95
C SER A 163 -14.45 -1.42 19.28
N GLN A 164 -13.94 -0.34 18.70
CA GLN A 164 -14.73 0.70 18.04
C GLN A 164 -14.17 1.05 16.66
N PHE A 165 -15.07 1.48 15.77
CA PHE A 165 -14.67 2.06 14.48
C PHE A 165 -14.41 3.56 14.64
N VAL A 166 -13.20 3.98 14.30
CA VAL A 166 -12.73 5.35 14.46
C VAL A 166 -12.45 5.94 13.09
N ASN A 167 -13.09 7.07 12.78
CA ASN A 167 -12.83 7.80 11.55
C ASN A 167 -11.38 8.28 11.51
N SER A 168 -10.66 7.96 10.42
CA SER A 168 -9.24 8.30 10.26
C SER A 168 -9.05 9.75 9.83
N LYS A 169 -9.56 10.73 10.59
CA LYS A 169 -9.41 12.14 10.24
C LYS A 169 -7.92 12.50 10.14
N LEU A 170 -7.57 13.33 9.15
CA LEU A 170 -6.38 14.13 9.25
C LEU A 170 -6.71 15.30 10.18
N LYS A 171 -6.08 15.36 11.36
CA LYS A 171 -5.93 16.66 12.02
C LYS A 171 -4.92 17.42 11.16
N MET A 172 -5.39 18.28 10.25
CA MET A 172 -4.52 19.30 9.69
C MET A 172 -3.95 20.04 10.90
N ALA A 173 -2.65 19.87 11.17
CA ALA A 173 -2.00 20.55 12.26
C ALA A 173 -2.35 22.04 12.11
N ARG A 174 -3.05 22.60 13.10
CA ARG A 174 -3.30 24.04 13.22
C ARG A 174 -1.96 24.74 13.45
N ARG A 175 -1.09 24.77 12.44
CA ARG A 175 0.15 25.56 12.49
C ARG A 175 -0.11 27.06 12.31
N ALA A 176 -1.37 27.46 12.12
CA ALA A 176 -1.77 28.87 12.05
C ALA A 176 -2.12 29.50 13.40
N LEU A 177 -2.36 28.75 14.49
CA LEU A 177 -2.90 29.33 15.74
C LEU A 177 -2.44 28.64 17.04
N GLY A 178 -1.18 28.20 17.12
CA GLY A 178 -0.46 27.99 18.40
C GLY A 178 -1.22 27.35 19.56
N PHE A 179 -1.92 26.23 19.34
CA PHE A 179 -2.61 25.51 20.41
C PHE A 179 -2.23 24.02 20.39
N GLU A 180 -1.58 23.58 21.46
CA GLU A 180 -1.29 22.17 21.75
C GLU A 180 -2.59 21.37 21.85
N THR A 181 -2.64 20.22 21.16
CA THR A 181 -3.56 19.15 21.57
C THR A 181 -2.87 17.80 21.44
N VAL A 182 -2.59 17.21 22.61
CA VAL A 182 -2.76 15.83 23.07
C VAL A 182 -2.62 14.69 22.05
N GLU A 183 -1.70 13.80 22.41
CA GLU A 183 -1.29 12.52 21.82
C GLU A 183 -2.44 11.53 21.54
N ASP A 184 -2.35 10.84 20.39
CA ASP A 184 -2.69 9.42 20.23
C ASP A 184 -2.10 8.88 18.90
N ASP A 185 -0.89 8.30 19.02
CA ASP A 185 -0.29 7.18 18.28
C ASP A 185 -0.60 6.94 16.78
N LEU A 186 0.17 7.66 15.95
CA LEU A 186 1.27 7.13 15.13
C LEU A 186 1.87 8.33 14.39
N GLU A 187 3.12 8.66 14.73
CA GLU A 187 3.99 9.64 14.08
C GLU A 187 3.25 10.66 13.21
N THR A 188 2.87 11.79 13.80
CA THR A 188 2.75 13.03 13.03
C THR A 188 4.15 13.45 12.60
N SER A 189 4.78 12.65 11.75
CA SER A 189 5.81 13.16 10.86
C SER A 189 5.20 14.38 10.19
N PRO A 190 5.86 15.54 10.28
CA PRO A 190 5.34 16.75 9.65
C PRO A 190 5.03 16.40 8.20
N ILE A 191 3.88 16.85 7.70
CA ILE A 191 3.59 16.85 6.27
C ILE A 191 4.75 17.63 5.65
N ILE A 192 5.76 16.94 5.13
CA ILE A 192 6.70 17.56 4.22
C ILE A 192 5.89 17.76 2.95
N VAL A 193 5.34 18.97 2.85
CA VAL A 193 4.87 19.53 1.60
C VAL A 193 6.05 19.42 0.64
N GLY A 194 6.07 18.41 -0.23
CA GLY A 194 7.18 18.21 -1.17
C GLY A 194 7.39 16.79 -1.70
N GLU A 195 7.01 15.73 -0.97
CA GLU A 195 7.13 14.36 -1.53
C GLU A 195 5.98 14.09 -2.50
N THR A 196 6.24 14.35 -3.78
CA THR A 196 5.33 13.98 -4.85
C THR A 196 5.45 12.50 -5.15
N LEU A 197 4.30 11.88 -5.36
CA LEU A 197 4.21 10.58 -5.98
C LEU A 197 5.00 10.52 -7.28
N ARG A 198 5.80 9.47 -7.43
CA ARG A 198 6.59 9.29 -8.65
C ARG A 198 5.74 8.64 -9.71
N GLU A 199 5.70 9.29 -10.87
CA GLU A 199 4.95 8.82 -12.01
C GLU A 199 5.91 8.31 -13.06
N TYR A 200 5.54 7.18 -13.67
CA TYR A 200 6.34 6.51 -14.67
C TYR A 200 5.52 6.21 -15.92
N GLU A 201 6.24 5.94 -16.99
CA GLU A 201 5.74 5.39 -18.24
C GLU A 201 6.24 3.95 -18.39
N ASP A 202 5.36 3.04 -18.77
CA ASP A 202 5.68 1.66 -19.08
C ASP A 202 6.06 1.45 -20.55
N SER A 203 6.49 0.24 -20.91
CA SER A 203 6.92 -0.14 -22.25
C SER A 203 5.82 -0.07 -23.33
N GLU A 204 4.55 0.11 -22.95
CA GLU A 204 3.42 0.33 -23.85
C GLU A 204 2.99 1.81 -23.90
N GLY A 205 3.75 2.71 -23.26
CA GLY A 205 3.43 4.14 -23.20
C GLY A 205 2.37 4.50 -22.16
N GLY A 206 1.97 3.53 -21.32
CA GLY A 206 0.97 3.73 -20.28
C GLY A 206 1.53 4.43 -19.05
N ARG A 207 0.69 5.24 -18.38
CA ARG A 207 1.06 6.00 -17.18
C ARG A 207 0.71 5.23 -15.91
N ILE A 208 1.68 5.14 -15.00
CA ILE A 208 1.56 4.46 -13.71
C ILE A 208 2.13 5.32 -12.58
N LEU A 209 1.54 5.17 -11.41
CA LEU A 209 1.90 5.87 -10.19
C LEU A 209 2.56 4.88 -9.23
N ALA A 210 3.82 5.08 -8.88
CA ALA A 210 4.45 4.22 -7.89
C ALA A 210 3.95 4.64 -6.50
N LEU A 211 3.21 3.76 -5.82
CA LEU A 211 2.90 4.03 -4.42
C LEU A 211 4.09 3.76 -3.49
N SER A 212 5.21 3.30 -4.03
CA SER A 212 6.47 3.19 -3.29
C SER A 212 7.04 4.58 -3.01
N LEU A 213 7.30 4.91 -1.74
CA LEU A 213 7.94 6.15 -1.28
C LEU A 213 9.48 6.07 -1.35
N GLY A 214 10.02 5.25 -2.25
CA GLY A 214 11.47 5.06 -2.41
C GLY A 214 12.16 6.17 -3.23
N GLU A 215 13.40 6.48 -2.84
CA GLU A 215 14.24 7.49 -3.49
C GLU A 215 14.87 7.02 -4.82
N GLU A 216 15.03 5.70 -5.01
CA GLU A 216 15.66 5.15 -6.21
C GLU A 216 14.70 5.06 -7.39
N SER A 217 15.16 5.43 -8.59
CA SER A 217 14.33 5.31 -9.80
C SER A 217 13.97 3.86 -10.10
N MET A 218 12.70 3.65 -10.46
CA MET A 218 12.18 2.33 -10.81
C MET A 218 12.31 2.02 -12.31
N VAL A 219 12.99 2.87 -13.09
CA VAL A 219 13.26 2.59 -14.52
C VAL A 219 14.05 1.28 -14.68
N GLY A 220 13.62 0.45 -15.63
CA GLY A 220 14.16 -0.89 -15.88
C GLY A 220 13.49 -1.99 -15.05
N GLN A 221 12.68 -1.65 -14.05
CA GLN A 221 11.97 -2.65 -13.24
C GLN A 221 10.75 -3.22 -13.98
N LEU A 222 10.42 -4.48 -13.69
CA LEU A 222 9.24 -5.15 -14.23
C LEU A 222 8.04 -4.94 -13.31
N ILE A 223 6.89 -4.56 -13.88
CA ILE A 223 5.59 -4.48 -13.21
C ILE A 223 4.63 -5.52 -13.80
N SER A 224 3.68 -6.03 -13.00
CA SER A 224 2.77 -7.08 -13.43
C SER A 224 1.45 -7.07 -12.65
N ASP A 225 0.33 -7.27 -13.35
CA ASP A 225 -1.00 -7.54 -12.76
C ASP A 225 -1.30 -9.06 -12.64
N GLY A 226 -0.33 -9.89 -13.06
CA GLY A 226 -0.45 -11.34 -13.14
C GLY A 226 -0.77 -11.87 -14.53
N ASN A 227 -1.48 -11.10 -15.35
CA ASN A 227 -1.84 -11.45 -16.74
C ASN A 227 -0.80 -10.93 -17.73
N ARG A 228 -0.29 -9.73 -17.49
CA ARG A 228 0.79 -9.11 -18.25
C ARG A 228 1.98 -8.76 -17.36
N THR A 229 3.12 -8.56 -18.00
CA THR A 229 4.32 -8.03 -17.38
C THR A 229 4.89 -6.96 -18.32
N LEU A 230 5.13 -5.76 -17.80
CA LEU A 230 5.66 -4.62 -18.55
C LEU A 230 6.93 -4.11 -17.88
N THR A 231 7.76 -3.39 -18.63
CA THR A 231 8.96 -2.73 -18.08
C THR A 231 8.66 -1.26 -17.87
N ILE A 232 9.12 -0.70 -16.76
CA ILE A 232 9.14 0.75 -16.55
C ILE A 232 10.26 1.33 -17.43
N VAL A 233 9.93 2.20 -18.37
CA VAL A 233 10.90 2.71 -19.35
C VAL A 233 11.32 4.15 -19.09
N LYS A 234 10.51 4.91 -18.36
CA LYS A 234 10.75 6.33 -18.13
C LYS A 234 10.08 6.81 -16.86
N GLU A 235 10.77 7.67 -16.14
CA GLU A 235 10.18 8.47 -15.07
C GLU A 235 9.66 9.78 -15.65
N VAL A 236 8.41 10.10 -15.37
CA VAL A 236 7.72 11.28 -15.93
C VAL A 236 7.67 12.43 -14.94
N SER A 237 7.54 12.13 -13.65
CA SER A 237 7.68 13.11 -12.58
C SER A 237 8.37 12.50 -11.38
N GLY A 238 9.41 13.18 -10.92
CA GLY A 238 10.13 12.94 -9.68
C GLY A 238 10.95 14.19 -9.34
N LEU A 239 10.86 14.62 -8.09
CA LEU A 239 11.77 15.59 -7.46
C LEU A 239 12.60 14.83 -6.42
#